data_AF-A0A955P8N9-F1
#
_entry.id   AF-A0A955P8N9-F1
#
_cell.length_a   1.000
_cell.length_b   1.000
_cell.length_c   1.000
_cell.angle_alpha   90.00
_cell.angle_beta   90.00
_cell.angle_gamma   90.00
#
_symmetry.space_group_name_H-M   'P 1'
#
loop_
_entity.id
_entity.type
_entity.pdbx_description
1 polymer ?
#
loop_
_entity_poly.entity_id
_entity_poly.type
_entity_poly.pdbx_seq_one_letter_code
_entity_poly.pdbx_strand_id
1 'polypeptide(L)'
;EFLMVDSRARLWAIGALMMADHPLFGTGFSTAKFEYPKYQALFFEKYPDFPAGPTPKHSARLHNDYLQWGVECGAVGLTLLLWAVFVFFKTGWVWMVRANGLSPGARFQQSCFFVALFVVLMDAFFSFPAHIAPIAIFIPGLLMLWISQVESPVEEEISERKLAPNQRAIAAALIWTLLAVPVGFRQARPAGYVAQTGVFVPLLAQFVGRTHEGELEALSGDIKSEFERMRRQLGAGTLKSLADLNNFLALIDVIEAKYEKVEDFVPFAGQGMFYAGDFEMRTHVFLTDYGREIKRTVDRLSSASTPNEAREIKERLVKVYKDLDEHLPRAERYYQDSLKSYRWHGLYWTLGLVQWELSMRGGASSKLVDSARESLETGRRIFPNEDRFFLELDIALRVGDASEAVGLATELMRRNPGLLIDQVFPKIAERSVRRDRITGQMRLDPAMEDFFKILLPQLGSDRMDVLLYALTILDYGNSEDLAKAYATKAKENLSPLESVFIDYRVLKDRKDLEDL
;
A
#
# COMPACT_ATOMS: atom_id res chain seq x y z
N GLU A 1 -19.50 -16.87 -7.04
CA GLU A 1 -18.68 -15.64 -6.99
C GLU A 1 -18.13 -15.31 -5.60
N PHE A 2 -18.92 -15.26 -4.52
CA PHE A 2 -18.45 -14.79 -3.20
C PHE A 2 -17.26 -15.58 -2.59
N LEU A 3 -17.17 -16.90 -2.83
CA LEU A 3 -16.02 -17.71 -2.40
C LEU A 3 -14.71 -17.43 -3.17
N MET A 4 -14.77 -16.72 -4.31
CA MET A 4 -13.59 -16.43 -5.14
C MET A 4 -12.90 -15.11 -4.76
N VAL A 5 -13.65 -14.12 -4.26
CA VAL A 5 -13.14 -12.77 -3.95
C VAL A 5 -12.20 -12.76 -2.73
N ASP A 6 -12.37 -13.70 -1.80
CA ASP A 6 -11.49 -13.94 -0.64
C ASP A 6 -10.78 -15.30 -0.73
N SER A 7 -10.41 -15.72 -1.94
CA SER A 7 -10.02 -17.11 -2.16
C SER A 7 -8.58 -17.40 -1.73
N ARG A 8 -8.45 -18.44 -0.89
CA ARG A 8 -7.19 -19.16 -0.66
C ARG A 8 -6.52 -19.58 -1.98
N ALA A 9 -7.31 -19.82 -3.04
CA ALA A 9 -6.79 -20.10 -4.37
C ALA A 9 -5.84 -18.99 -4.89
N ARG A 10 -6.20 -17.71 -4.72
CA ARG A 10 -5.32 -16.57 -5.04
C ARG A 10 -4.04 -16.61 -4.20
N LEU A 11 -4.18 -16.79 -2.88
CA LEU A 11 -3.04 -16.89 -1.97
C LEU A 11 -2.09 -18.02 -2.38
N TRP A 12 -2.66 -19.17 -2.77
CA TRP A 12 -1.90 -20.35 -3.13
C TRP A 12 -1.21 -20.22 -4.48
N ALA A 13 -1.89 -19.65 -5.47
CA ALA A 13 -1.31 -19.38 -6.78
C ALA A 13 -0.13 -18.40 -6.69
N ILE A 14 -0.29 -17.31 -5.92
CA ILE A 14 0.77 -16.34 -5.66
C ILE A 14 1.89 -16.97 -4.82
N GLY A 15 1.55 -17.74 -3.78
CA GLY A 15 2.55 -18.46 -2.98
C GLY A 15 3.37 -19.46 -3.82
N ALA A 16 2.74 -20.15 -4.78
CA ALA A 16 3.45 -21.03 -5.71
C ALA A 16 4.42 -20.24 -6.61
N LEU A 17 4.03 -19.04 -7.07
CA LEU A 17 4.91 -18.14 -7.80
C LEU A 17 6.12 -17.70 -6.94
N MET A 18 5.87 -17.33 -5.68
CA MET A 18 6.94 -16.96 -4.73
C MET A 18 7.93 -18.10 -4.50
N MET A 19 7.43 -19.32 -4.32
CA MET A 19 8.25 -20.51 -4.14
C MET A 19 9.06 -20.83 -5.41
N ALA A 20 8.49 -20.59 -6.59
CA ALA A 20 9.18 -20.81 -7.87
C ALA A 20 10.35 -19.83 -8.08
N ASP A 21 10.21 -18.57 -7.64
CA ASP A 21 11.28 -17.56 -7.73
C ASP A 21 12.40 -17.79 -6.71
N HIS A 22 12.11 -18.44 -5.58
CA HIS A 22 13.08 -18.75 -4.52
C HIS A 22 13.12 -20.24 -4.17
N PRO A 23 13.49 -21.12 -5.11
CA PRO A 23 13.18 -22.55 -5.03
C PRO A 23 13.95 -23.30 -3.93
N LEU A 24 15.19 -22.93 -3.62
CA LEU A 24 16.02 -23.71 -2.69
C LEU A 24 15.82 -23.31 -1.23
N PHE A 25 15.94 -22.02 -0.95
CA PHE A 25 15.97 -21.48 0.42
C PHE A 25 14.78 -20.58 0.76
N GLY A 26 13.88 -20.35 -0.20
CA GLY A 26 12.74 -19.48 0.01
C GLY A 26 13.15 -18.01 0.16
N THR A 27 12.20 -17.25 0.66
CA THR A 27 12.27 -15.80 0.85
C THR A 27 12.77 -15.41 2.25
N GLY A 28 13.02 -16.36 3.15
CA GLY A 28 13.36 -16.13 4.55
C GLY A 28 12.19 -16.37 5.52
N PHE A 29 12.49 -16.64 6.79
CA PHE A 29 11.46 -16.95 7.78
C PHE A 29 10.59 -15.72 8.11
N SER A 30 9.27 -15.90 8.16
CA SER A 30 8.27 -14.84 8.33
C SER A 30 8.23 -13.78 7.22
N THR A 31 8.90 -13.98 6.08
CA THR A 31 8.92 -12.99 5.01
C THR A 31 7.81 -13.13 3.99
N ALA A 32 7.05 -14.24 3.98
CA ALA A 32 5.96 -14.46 3.02
C ALA A 32 4.97 -13.29 3.02
N LYS A 33 4.62 -12.78 4.20
CA LYS A 33 3.76 -11.60 4.30
C LYS A 33 4.38 -10.42 3.55
N PHE A 34 5.68 -10.18 3.70
CA PHE A 34 6.35 -8.99 3.18
C PHE A 34 6.50 -9.03 1.66
N GLU A 35 6.85 -10.21 1.13
CA GLU A 35 7.00 -10.44 -0.30
C GLU A 35 5.65 -10.56 -1.02
N TYR A 36 4.61 -11.08 -0.36
CA TYR A 36 3.32 -11.38 -1.00
C TYR A 36 2.72 -10.22 -1.84
N PRO A 37 2.66 -8.95 -1.39
CA PRO A 37 2.12 -7.85 -2.19
C PRO A 37 2.83 -7.63 -3.53
N LYS A 38 4.16 -7.75 -3.57
CA LYS A 38 4.94 -7.66 -4.81
C LYS A 38 4.56 -8.78 -5.76
N TYR A 39 4.51 -10.01 -5.27
CA TYR A 39 4.14 -11.16 -6.08
C TYR A 39 2.68 -11.15 -6.51
N GLN A 40 1.79 -10.56 -5.71
CA GLN A 40 0.42 -10.32 -6.11
C GLN A 40 0.33 -9.39 -7.32
N ALA A 41 1.06 -8.27 -7.31
CA ALA A 41 1.10 -7.34 -8.43
C ALA A 41 1.62 -8.04 -9.70
N LEU A 42 2.76 -8.74 -9.61
CA LEU A 42 3.33 -9.50 -10.71
C LEU A 42 2.38 -10.59 -11.24
N PHE A 43 1.68 -11.27 -10.34
CA PHE A 43 0.74 -12.32 -10.71
C PHE A 43 -0.44 -11.76 -11.53
N PHE A 44 -1.05 -10.66 -11.10
CA PHE A 44 -2.19 -10.07 -11.82
C PHE A 44 -1.79 -9.26 -13.05
N GLU A 45 -0.54 -8.80 -13.15
CA GLU A 45 0.01 -8.28 -14.41
C GLU A 45 0.09 -9.40 -15.45
N LYS A 46 0.51 -10.61 -15.04
CA LYS A 46 0.60 -11.77 -15.93
C LYS A 46 -0.73 -12.46 -16.20
N TYR A 47 -1.64 -12.47 -15.23
CA TYR A 47 -2.93 -13.16 -15.28
C TYR A 47 -4.08 -12.21 -14.89
N PRO A 48 -4.36 -11.18 -15.72
CA PRO A 48 -5.36 -10.16 -15.39
C PRO A 48 -6.78 -10.72 -15.24
N ASP A 49 -7.09 -11.80 -15.96
CA ASP A 49 -8.41 -12.45 -15.96
C ASP A 49 -8.54 -13.56 -14.90
N PHE A 50 -7.60 -13.66 -13.95
CA PHE A 50 -7.66 -14.70 -12.93
C PHE A 50 -8.93 -14.51 -12.06
N PRO A 51 -9.79 -15.54 -11.91
CA PRO A 51 -11.16 -15.37 -11.37
C PRO A 51 -11.28 -14.75 -9.97
N ALA A 52 -10.24 -14.81 -9.14
CA ALA A 52 -10.25 -14.21 -7.81
C ALA A 52 -10.05 -12.68 -7.82
N GLY A 53 -9.54 -12.12 -8.92
CA GLY A 53 -9.21 -10.71 -9.08
C GLY A 53 -8.13 -10.19 -8.11
N PRO A 54 -7.49 -9.05 -8.43
CA PRO A 54 -6.62 -8.36 -7.48
C PRO A 54 -7.45 -7.85 -6.29
N THR A 55 -6.82 -7.77 -5.12
CA THR A 55 -7.42 -7.17 -3.91
C THR A 55 -6.46 -6.16 -3.29
N PRO A 56 -6.94 -5.02 -2.77
CA PRO A 56 -6.10 -4.13 -1.99
C PRO A 56 -5.75 -4.72 -0.62
N LYS A 57 -6.43 -5.80 -0.19
CA LYS A 57 -6.18 -6.44 1.10
C LYS A 57 -4.87 -7.21 1.08
N HIS A 58 -4.00 -6.90 2.03
CA HIS A 58 -2.80 -7.65 2.30
C HIS A 58 -3.12 -8.87 3.20
N SER A 59 -2.71 -10.07 2.80
CA SER A 59 -2.75 -11.24 3.67
C SER A 59 -1.40 -11.48 4.33
N ALA A 60 -1.38 -11.54 5.66
CA ALA A 60 -0.17 -11.85 6.41
C ALA A 60 0.22 -13.34 6.36
N ARG A 61 -0.64 -14.21 5.83
CA ARG A 61 -0.45 -15.67 5.78
C ARG A 61 -1.02 -16.25 4.49
N LEU A 62 -0.50 -17.39 4.06
CA LEU A 62 -1.01 -18.09 2.88
C LEU A 62 -2.18 -19.04 3.18
N HIS A 63 -2.55 -19.19 4.46
CA HIS A 63 -3.57 -20.14 4.92
C HIS A 63 -3.33 -21.57 4.40
N ASN A 64 -2.05 -21.96 4.37
CA ASN A 64 -1.54 -23.28 4.09
C ASN A 64 -0.10 -23.28 4.61
N ASP A 65 0.13 -23.89 5.78
CA ASP A 65 1.44 -23.87 6.43
C ASP A 65 2.50 -24.58 5.59
N TYR A 66 2.16 -25.60 4.81
CA TYR A 66 3.11 -26.28 3.92
C TYR A 66 3.59 -25.36 2.79
N LEU A 67 2.66 -24.67 2.13
CA LEU A 67 3.00 -23.71 1.10
C LEU A 67 3.76 -22.52 1.69
N GLN A 68 3.35 -22.03 2.86
CA GLN A 68 4.06 -20.96 3.55
C GLN A 68 5.49 -21.39 3.93
N TRP A 69 5.69 -22.62 4.40
CA TRP A 69 7.02 -23.16 4.67
C TRP A 69 7.86 -23.29 3.40
N GLY A 70 7.25 -23.69 2.29
CA GLY A 70 7.91 -23.71 0.98
C GLY A 70 8.31 -22.32 0.49
N VAL A 71 7.47 -21.30 0.70
CA VAL A 71 7.77 -19.90 0.36
C VAL A 71 8.88 -19.32 1.23
N GLU A 72 8.85 -19.59 2.54
CA GLU A 72 9.78 -18.98 3.50
C GLU A 72 11.11 -19.72 3.58
N CYS A 73 11.11 -21.04 3.46
CA CYS A 73 12.30 -21.90 3.65
C CYS A 73 12.72 -22.68 2.39
N GLY A 74 11.99 -22.53 1.28
CA GLY A 74 12.27 -23.20 0.01
C GLY A 74 12.06 -24.71 0.05
N ALA A 75 12.51 -25.38 -1.01
CA ALA A 75 12.45 -26.83 -1.14
C ALA A 75 13.22 -27.55 -0.04
N VAL A 76 14.31 -26.97 0.49
CA VAL A 76 15.08 -27.56 1.59
C VAL A 76 14.21 -27.64 2.85
N GLY A 77 13.65 -26.51 3.27
CA GLY A 77 12.79 -26.47 4.46
C GLY A 77 11.51 -27.29 4.28
N LEU A 78 10.89 -27.23 3.10
CA LEU A 78 9.71 -28.03 2.79
C LEU A 78 10.02 -29.54 2.81
N THR A 79 11.17 -29.97 2.29
CA THR A 79 11.57 -31.39 2.31
C THR A 79 11.77 -31.88 3.74
N LEU A 80 12.40 -31.08 4.61
CA LEU A 80 12.56 -31.42 6.03
C LEU A 80 11.21 -31.52 6.75
N LEU A 81 10.28 -30.60 6.47
CA LEU A 81 8.92 -30.63 7.00
C LEU A 81 8.16 -31.89 6.53
N LEU A 82 8.17 -32.17 5.23
CA LEU A 82 7.51 -33.35 4.66
C LEU A 82 8.15 -34.65 5.14
N TRP A 83 9.46 -34.66 5.38
CA TRP A 83 10.15 -35.79 5.99
C TRP A 83 9.67 -36.04 7.43
N ALA A 84 9.50 -34.99 8.25
CA ALA A 84 8.94 -35.12 9.59
C ALA A 84 7.51 -35.68 9.56
N VAL A 85 6.67 -35.21 8.62
CA VAL A 85 5.32 -35.74 8.39
C VAL A 85 5.36 -37.21 7.96
N PHE A 86 6.28 -37.57 7.07
CA PHE A 86 6.50 -38.97 6.66
C PHE A 86 6.91 -39.86 7.85
N VAL A 87 7.83 -39.41 8.69
CA VAL A 87 8.25 -40.14 9.91
C VAL A 87 7.07 -40.33 10.87
N PHE A 88 6.22 -39.31 11.04
CA PHE A 88 5.00 -39.41 11.83
C PHE A 88 4.05 -40.51 11.29
N PHE A 89 3.75 -40.51 9.99
CA PHE A 89 2.88 -41.55 9.41
C PHE A 89 3.51 -42.94 9.40
N LYS A 90 4.82 -43.04 9.16
CA LYS A 90 5.57 -44.30 9.22
C LYS A 90 5.53 -44.91 10.62
N THR A 91 5.76 -44.10 11.65
CA THR A 91 5.63 -44.54 13.05
C THR A 91 4.19 -44.87 13.40
N GLY A 92 3.20 -44.15 12.85
CA GLY A 92 1.77 -44.48 12.91
C GLY A 92 1.44 -45.86 12.38
N TRP A 93 2.00 -46.20 11.22
CA TRP A 93 1.82 -47.51 10.62
C TRP A 93 2.41 -48.64 11.49
N VAL A 94 3.65 -48.47 11.97
CA VAL A 94 4.31 -49.43 12.86
C VAL A 94 3.49 -49.62 14.14
N TRP A 95 2.99 -48.53 14.70
CA TRP A 95 2.10 -48.56 15.87
C TRP A 95 0.82 -49.35 15.59
N MET A 96 0.12 -49.09 14.48
CA MET A 96 -1.14 -49.80 14.14
C MET A 96 -0.94 -51.32 14.07
N VAL A 97 0.18 -51.79 13.50
CA VAL A 97 0.49 -53.22 13.43
C VAL A 97 0.72 -53.83 14.81
N ARG A 98 1.31 -53.06 15.74
CA ARG A 98 1.64 -53.50 17.11
C ARG A 98 0.51 -53.27 18.11
N ALA A 99 -0.48 -52.45 17.78
CA ALA A 99 -1.50 -51.97 18.71
C ALA A 99 -2.32 -53.10 19.36
N ASN A 100 -2.42 -54.26 18.71
CA ASN A 100 -3.10 -55.44 19.26
C ASN A 100 -2.38 -56.06 20.47
N GLY A 101 -1.08 -55.85 20.62
CA GLY A 101 -0.29 -56.31 21.77
C GLY A 101 -0.26 -55.33 22.94
N LEU A 102 -0.85 -54.14 22.79
CA LEU A 102 -0.87 -53.11 23.83
C LEU A 102 -2.03 -53.31 24.79
N SER A 103 -1.83 -52.89 26.05
CA SER A 103 -2.95 -52.79 26.99
C SER A 103 -4.00 -51.79 26.46
N PRO A 104 -5.30 -51.97 26.78
CA PRO A 104 -6.35 -51.07 26.30
C PRO A 104 -6.09 -49.59 26.61
N GLY A 105 -5.53 -49.30 27.79
CA GLY A 105 -5.16 -47.94 28.20
C GLY A 105 -4.02 -47.35 27.37
N ALA A 106 -2.95 -48.10 27.14
CA ALA A 106 -1.83 -47.66 26.31
C ALA A 106 -2.27 -47.42 24.86
N ARG A 107 -3.08 -48.33 24.31
CA ARG A 107 -3.66 -48.18 22.97
C ARG A 107 -4.53 -46.92 22.86
N PHE A 108 -5.37 -46.65 23.86
CA PHE A 108 -6.20 -45.44 23.90
C PHE A 108 -5.34 -44.18 23.94
N GLN A 109 -4.38 -44.09 24.87
CA GLN A 109 -3.50 -42.94 25.02
C GLN A 109 -2.70 -42.65 23.74
N GLN A 110 -2.11 -43.67 23.12
CA GLN A 110 -1.34 -43.51 21.88
C GLN A 110 -2.24 -43.10 20.70
N SER A 111 -3.47 -43.64 20.63
CA SER A 111 -4.46 -43.20 19.64
C SER A 111 -4.78 -41.71 19.79
N CYS A 112 -4.93 -41.22 21.02
CA CYS A 112 -5.18 -39.79 21.29
C CYS A 112 -4.05 -38.90 20.77
N PHE A 113 -2.79 -39.28 20.98
CA PHE A 113 -1.65 -38.52 20.46
C PHE A 113 -1.61 -38.52 18.92
N PHE A 114 -1.82 -39.69 18.30
CA PHE A 114 -1.87 -39.80 16.85
C PHE A 114 -2.97 -38.90 16.25
N VAL A 115 -4.20 -39.00 16.78
CA VAL A 115 -5.33 -38.22 16.29
C VAL A 115 -5.12 -36.73 16.51
N ALA A 116 -4.60 -36.31 17.67
CA ALA A 116 -4.31 -34.90 17.94
C ALA A 116 -3.32 -34.31 16.93
N LEU A 117 -2.20 -35.00 16.68
CA LEU A 117 -1.22 -34.59 15.67
C LEU A 117 -1.82 -34.61 14.26
N PHE A 118 -2.54 -35.66 13.91
CA PHE A 118 -3.16 -35.82 12.60
C PHE A 118 -4.12 -34.66 12.29
N VAL A 119 -4.99 -34.30 13.25
CA VAL A 119 -5.94 -33.18 13.08
C VAL A 119 -5.20 -31.87 12.85
N VAL A 120 -4.12 -31.59 13.59
CA VAL A 120 -3.34 -30.36 13.40
C VAL A 120 -2.62 -30.35 12.04
N LEU A 121 -2.08 -31.49 11.60
CA LEU A 121 -1.46 -31.63 10.27
C LEU A 121 -2.49 -31.47 9.14
N MET A 122 -3.74 -31.90 9.33
CA MET A 122 -4.83 -31.68 8.38
C MET A 122 -5.28 -30.23 8.36
N ASP A 123 -5.43 -29.59 9.52
CA ASP A 123 -5.77 -28.16 9.61
C ASP A 123 -4.70 -27.28 8.93
N ALA A 124 -3.42 -27.67 9.05
CA ALA A 124 -2.30 -26.98 8.40
C ALA A 124 -2.38 -26.88 6.87
N PHE A 125 -3.18 -27.71 6.18
CA PHE A 125 -3.40 -27.57 4.73
C PHE A 125 -4.27 -26.35 4.38
N PHE A 126 -5.14 -25.96 5.29
CA PHE A 126 -6.20 -24.97 5.05
C PHE A 126 -6.08 -23.75 5.98
N SER A 127 -5.20 -23.82 6.96
CA SER A 127 -5.02 -22.85 8.03
C SER A 127 -3.52 -22.61 8.26
N PHE A 128 -3.18 -21.99 9.40
CA PHE A 128 -1.80 -21.71 9.81
C PHE A 128 -1.55 -22.02 11.30
N PRO A 129 -1.91 -23.21 11.80
CA PRO A 129 -1.75 -23.56 13.21
C PRO A 129 -0.32 -23.40 13.72
N ALA A 130 0.71 -23.65 12.92
CA ALA A 130 2.11 -23.50 13.32
C ALA A 130 2.53 -22.04 13.57
N HIS A 131 1.70 -21.09 13.18
CA HIS A 131 1.93 -19.66 13.41
C HIS A 131 1.19 -19.12 14.64
N ILE A 132 0.38 -19.95 15.30
CA ILE A 132 -0.26 -19.65 16.57
C ILE A 132 0.68 -20.17 17.67
N ALA A 133 1.33 -19.24 18.40
CA ALA A 133 2.44 -19.58 19.30
C ALA A 133 2.17 -20.76 20.26
N PRO A 134 1.00 -20.87 20.93
CA PRO A 134 0.68 -22.06 21.73
C PRO A 134 0.73 -23.38 20.94
N ILE A 135 0.18 -23.40 19.72
CA ILE A 135 0.13 -24.60 18.88
C ILE A 135 1.51 -24.90 18.29
N ALA A 136 2.26 -23.86 17.91
CA ALA A 136 3.63 -23.97 17.40
C ALA A 136 4.58 -24.68 18.39
N ILE A 137 4.39 -24.47 19.70
CA ILE A 137 5.13 -25.16 20.76
C ILE A 137 4.55 -26.55 21.02
N PHE A 138 3.22 -26.69 20.91
CA PHE A 138 2.53 -27.94 21.19
C PHE A 138 2.79 -29.03 20.13
N ILE A 139 2.91 -28.68 18.85
CA ILE A 139 3.14 -29.64 17.76
C ILE A 139 4.45 -30.44 17.98
N PRO A 140 5.63 -29.81 18.19
CA PRO A 140 6.85 -30.55 18.50
C PRO A 140 6.74 -31.36 19.79
N GLY A 141 6.10 -30.82 20.83
CA GLY A 141 5.90 -31.52 22.10
C GLY A 141 5.06 -32.80 21.93
N LEU A 142 3.95 -32.71 21.22
CA LEU A 142 3.12 -33.86 20.86
C LEU A 142 3.87 -34.86 20.01
N LEU A 143 4.66 -34.40 19.03
CA LEU A 143 5.46 -35.27 18.17
C LEU A 143 6.54 -36.01 18.97
N MET A 144 7.20 -35.33 19.92
CA MET A 144 8.16 -35.97 20.83
C MET A 144 7.48 -37.01 21.72
N LEU A 145 6.32 -36.69 22.29
CA LEU A 145 5.53 -37.64 23.09
C LEU A 145 5.13 -38.85 22.23
N TRP A 146 4.61 -38.62 21.02
CA TRP A 146 4.27 -39.66 20.07
C TRP A 146 5.44 -40.60 19.78
N ILE A 147 6.59 -40.04 19.38
CA ILE A 147 7.80 -40.84 19.07
C ILE A 147 8.27 -41.61 20.31
N SER A 148 8.28 -40.99 21.50
CA SER A 148 8.69 -41.65 22.74
C SER A 148 7.82 -42.87 23.09
N GLN A 149 6.53 -42.83 22.74
CA GLN A 149 5.59 -43.90 23.02
C GLN A 149 5.67 -45.03 21.99
N VAL A 150 5.94 -44.70 20.72
CA VAL A 150 6.03 -45.68 19.63
C VAL A 150 7.39 -46.39 19.58
N GLU A 151 8.47 -45.68 19.94
CA GLU A 151 9.83 -46.24 19.98
C GLU A 151 10.16 -46.93 21.30
N SER A 152 9.34 -46.78 22.36
CA SER A 152 9.55 -47.51 23.60
C SER A 152 9.60 -49.00 23.27
N PRO A 153 10.77 -49.66 23.40
CA PRO A 153 10.91 -51.03 22.98
C PRO A 153 9.97 -51.88 23.84
N VAL A 154 9.23 -52.76 23.18
CA VAL A 154 9.12 -54.13 23.68
C VAL A 154 10.55 -54.54 24.08
N GLU A 155 10.76 -54.99 25.31
CA GLU A 155 12.04 -55.34 25.94
C GLU A 155 12.89 -56.32 25.11
N GLU A 156 13.45 -55.87 23.99
CA GLU A 156 14.51 -56.58 23.29
C GLU A 156 15.85 -56.02 23.78
N GLU A 157 16.59 -56.95 24.37
CA GLU A 157 17.97 -56.93 24.84
C GLU A 157 18.94 -56.51 23.71
N ILE A 158 18.84 -55.26 23.24
CA ILE A 158 19.78 -54.71 22.26
C ILE A 158 21.00 -54.19 23.03
N SER A 159 21.99 -55.09 23.10
CA SER A 159 23.38 -54.86 23.48
C SER A 159 23.99 -53.63 22.76
N GLU A 160 24.59 -52.75 23.58
CA GLU A 160 25.65 -51.74 23.35
C GLU A 160 25.82 -51.19 21.91
N ARG A 161 25.65 -49.90 21.60
CA ARG A 161 25.86 -48.64 22.34
C ARG A 161 24.72 -47.67 22.01
N LYS A 162 23.75 -47.53 22.90
CA LYS A 162 22.73 -46.48 22.79
C LYS A 162 23.27 -45.22 23.44
N LEU A 163 23.32 -44.11 22.69
CA LEU A 163 23.43 -42.77 23.28
C LEU A 163 22.40 -42.69 24.42
N ALA A 164 22.87 -42.32 25.61
CA ALA A 164 22.02 -42.20 26.78
C ALA A 164 20.88 -41.21 26.48
N PRO A 165 19.70 -41.35 27.11
CA PRO A 165 18.52 -40.52 26.80
C PRO A 165 18.81 -39.01 26.85
N ASN A 166 19.66 -38.58 27.78
CA ASN A 166 20.17 -37.20 27.86
C ASN A 166 21.03 -36.81 26.64
N GLN A 167 21.85 -37.72 26.10
CA GLN A 167 22.65 -37.47 24.91
C GLN A 167 21.79 -37.38 23.63
N ARG A 168 20.68 -38.14 23.56
CA ARG A 168 19.70 -38.00 22.47
C ARG A 168 18.97 -36.66 22.54
N ALA A 169 18.57 -36.25 23.75
CA ALA A 169 17.96 -34.95 23.99
C ALA A 169 18.94 -33.80 23.67
N ILE A 170 20.21 -33.93 24.06
CA ILE A 170 21.28 -32.95 23.74
C ILE A 170 21.55 -32.92 22.23
N ALA A 171 21.62 -34.07 21.56
CA ALA A 171 21.82 -34.12 20.12
C ALA A 171 20.62 -33.51 19.37
N ALA A 172 19.39 -33.82 19.78
CA ALA A 172 18.19 -33.20 19.25
C ALA A 172 18.19 -31.68 19.48
N ALA A 173 18.57 -31.21 20.68
CA ALA A 173 18.69 -29.79 21.01
C ALA A 173 19.79 -29.08 20.20
N LEU A 174 20.94 -29.73 19.98
CA LEU A 174 22.04 -29.21 19.17
C LEU A 174 21.67 -29.15 17.69
N ILE A 175 20.98 -30.16 17.16
CA ILE A 175 20.42 -30.14 15.80
C ILE A 175 19.39 -29.01 15.69
N TRP A 176 18.54 -28.83 16.70
CA TRP A 176 17.58 -27.73 16.75
C TRP A 176 18.28 -26.36 16.76
N THR A 177 19.36 -26.23 17.53
CA THR A 177 20.14 -25.00 17.64
C THR A 177 20.90 -24.73 16.34
N LEU A 178 21.48 -25.75 15.70
CA LEU A 178 22.14 -25.63 14.40
C LEU A 178 21.17 -25.30 13.26
N LEU A 179 19.94 -25.81 13.30
CA LEU A 179 18.87 -25.45 12.36
C LEU A 179 18.30 -24.05 12.65
N ALA A 180 18.46 -23.54 13.88
CA ALA A 180 18.02 -22.20 14.29
C ALA A 180 19.09 -21.11 14.11
N VAL A 181 20.37 -21.48 13.89
CA VAL A 181 21.46 -20.53 13.62
C VAL A 181 21.51 -20.25 12.12
N PRO A 182 21.33 -18.99 11.67
CA PRO A 182 21.36 -18.66 10.24
C PRO A 182 22.78 -18.84 9.69
N VAL A 183 23.00 -19.89 8.90
CA VAL A 183 24.24 -20.05 8.13
C VAL A 183 24.12 -19.23 6.85
N GLY A 184 24.71 -18.02 6.83
CA GLY A 184 24.79 -17.25 5.59
C GLY A 184 25.22 -15.79 5.75
N PHE A 185 26.51 -15.53 6.01
CA PHE A 185 27.09 -14.19 5.88
C PHE A 185 28.28 -14.22 4.92
N ARG A 186 28.08 -13.74 3.68
CA ARG A 186 29.20 -13.40 2.78
C ARG A 186 29.03 -12.12 1.95
N GLN A 187 27.95 -11.34 2.08
CA GLN A 187 27.86 -10.05 1.39
C GLN A 187 27.40 -8.90 2.30
N ALA A 188 28.06 -7.77 2.11
CA ALA A 188 28.15 -6.65 3.05
C ALA A 188 26.91 -5.76 3.05
N ARG A 189 25.85 -6.13 3.78
CA ARG A 189 24.88 -5.23 4.44
C ARG A 189 24.25 -5.91 5.67
N PRO A 190 24.87 -5.81 6.86
CA PRO A 190 24.46 -6.61 8.03
C PRO A 190 23.07 -6.26 8.58
N ALA A 191 22.69 -4.98 8.65
CA ALA A 191 21.51 -4.59 9.44
C ALA A 191 20.16 -5.06 8.85
N GLY A 192 19.98 -4.96 7.54
CA GLY A 192 18.71 -5.34 6.89
C GLY A 192 18.49 -6.85 6.76
N TYR A 193 19.55 -7.63 6.56
CA TYR A 193 19.45 -9.09 6.36
C TYR A 193 19.48 -9.88 7.69
N VAL A 194 20.24 -9.40 8.70
CA VAL A 194 20.19 -9.98 10.05
C VAL A 194 18.78 -9.83 10.64
N ALA A 195 18.03 -8.79 10.25
CA ALA A 195 16.63 -8.58 10.60
C ALA A 195 15.63 -9.56 9.93
N GLN A 196 16.08 -10.46 9.04
CA GLN A 196 15.19 -11.30 8.23
C GLN A 196 15.37 -12.82 8.39
N THR A 197 16.44 -13.32 9.04
CA THR A 197 16.83 -14.74 8.88
C THR A 197 16.84 -15.61 10.14
N GLY A 198 16.30 -15.17 11.29
CA GLY A 198 16.29 -15.99 12.51
C GLY A 198 14.91 -16.07 13.19
N VAL A 199 14.59 -17.21 13.79
CA VAL A 199 13.34 -17.41 14.58
C VAL A 199 13.24 -16.39 15.73
N PHE A 200 14.37 -15.94 16.27
CA PHE A 200 14.44 -14.91 17.30
C PHE A 200 14.52 -13.49 16.76
N VAL A 201 14.69 -13.30 15.46
CA VAL A 201 14.88 -11.97 14.88
C VAL A 201 13.60 -11.16 14.86
N PRO A 202 12.41 -11.70 14.52
CA PRO A 202 11.16 -10.99 14.76
C PRO A 202 10.93 -10.67 16.23
N LEU A 203 11.38 -11.53 17.15
CA LEU A 203 11.33 -11.28 18.60
C LEU A 203 12.32 -10.19 19.02
N LEU A 204 13.54 -10.18 18.46
CA LEU A 204 14.56 -9.18 18.75
C LEU A 204 14.20 -7.85 18.10
N ALA A 205 13.65 -7.84 16.88
CA ALA A 205 13.13 -6.65 16.22
C ALA A 205 11.85 -6.14 16.88
N GLN A 206 10.98 -7.01 17.41
CA GLN A 206 9.88 -6.59 18.28
C GLN A 206 10.38 -6.09 19.63
N PHE A 207 11.44 -6.69 20.19
CA PHE A 207 12.01 -6.26 21.46
C PHE A 207 12.71 -4.92 21.30
N VAL A 208 13.61 -4.77 20.32
CA VAL A 208 14.27 -3.52 19.93
C VAL A 208 13.24 -2.47 19.50
N GLY A 209 12.26 -2.89 18.70
CA GLY A 209 11.13 -2.06 18.30
C GLY A 209 10.35 -1.56 19.50
N ARG A 210 10.03 -2.41 20.49
CA ARG A 210 9.37 -2.03 21.75
C ARG A 210 10.25 -1.21 22.68
N THR A 211 11.55 -1.47 22.74
CA THR A 211 12.48 -0.68 23.57
C THR A 211 12.61 0.74 23.03
N HIS A 212 12.51 0.92 21.71
CA HIS A 212 12.53 2.24 21.07
C HIS A 212 11.14 2.77 20.70
N GLU A 213 10.06 2.03 20.97
CA GLU A 213 8.69 2.45 20.66
C GLU A 213 8.34 3.73 21.42
N GLY A 214 8.69 3.81 22.71
CA GLY A 214 8.52 5.03 23.49
C GLY A 214 9.37 6.20 22.99
N GLU A 215 10.58 5.95 22.49
CA GLU A 215 11.44 7.00 21.91
C GLU A 215 10.90 7.49 20.56
N LEU A 216 10.42 6.59 19.71
CA LEU A 216 9.78 6.90 18.44
C LEU A 216 8.44 7.62 18.63
N GLU A 217 7.63 7.21 19.59
CA GLU A 217 6.39 7.89 19.96
C GLU A 217 6.67 9.29 20.52
N ALA A 218 7.67 9.42 21.39
CA ALA A 218 8.09 10.72 21.91
C ALA A 218 8.60 11.63 20.78
N LEU A 219 9.45 11.12 19.89
CA LEU A 219 10.00 11.85 18.75
C LEU A 219 8.90 12.26 17.75
N SER A 220 7.95 11.36 17.47
CA SER A 220 6.78 11.64 16.64
C SER A 220 5.87 12.71 17.26
N GLY A 221 5.58 12.59 18.57
CA GLY A 221 4.81 13.57 19.32
C GLY A 221 5.48 14.95 19.33
N ASP A 222 6.80 14.97 19.51
CA ASP A 222 7.63 16.16 19.45
C ASP A 222 7.53 16.84 18.09
N ILE A 223 7.77 16.11 16.99
CA ILE A 223 7.74 16.72 15.67
C ILE A 223 6.32 17.17 15.30
N LYS A 224 5.28 16.42 15.69
CA LYS A 224 3.88 16.84 15.53
C LYS A 224 3.60 18.15 16.28
N SER A 225 4.15 18.31 17.48
CA SER A 225 4.00 19.55 18.25
C SER A 225 4.70 20.74 17.58
N GLU A 226 5.87 20.51 16.97
CA GLU A 226 6.60 21.52 16.20
C GLU A 226 5.83 21.90 14.94
N PHE A 227 5.26 20.94 14.22
CA PHE A 227 4.37 21.22 13.10
C PHE A 227 3.13 22.02 13.54
N GLU A 228 2.46 21.67 14.63
CA GLU A 228 1.32 22.46 15.11
C GLU A 228 1.73 23.88 15.57
N ARG A 229 2.96 24.07 16.06
CA ARG A 229 3.52 25.40 16.32
C ARG A 229 3.73 26.18 15.01
N MET A 230 4.33 25.52 14.02
CA MET A 230 4.54 26.04 12.67
C MET A 230 3.21 26.48 12.03
N ARG A 231 2.18 25.63 12.17
CA ARG A 231 0.83 25.87 11.68
C ARG A 231 0.17 27.07 12.31
N ARG A 232 0.27 27.20 13.64
CA ARG A 232 -0.30 28.34 14.36
C ARG A 232 0.36 29.65 13.98
N GLN A 233 1.69 29.66 13.84
CA GLN A 233 2.43 30.85 13.38
C GLN A 233 1.97 31.29 11.98
N LEU A 234 1.92 30.34 11.05
CA LEU A 234 1.50 30.66 9.68
C LEU A 234 0.02 31.02 9.56
N GLY A 235 -0.88 30.29 10.22
CA GLY A 235 -2.32 30.55 10.19
C GLY A 235 -2.73 31.85 10.86
N ALA A 236 -2.00 32.30 11.89
CA ALA A 236 -2.24 33.59 12.54
C ALA A 236 -1.60 34.77 11.79
N GLY A 237 -0.96 34.54 10.64
CA GLY A 237 -0.27 35.57 9.88
C GLY A 237 0.85 36.23 10.68
N THR A 238 1.54 35.47 11.55
CA THR A 238 2.58 36.02 12.44
C THR A 238 3.90 36.28 11.73
N LEU A 239 4.06 35.87 10.48
CA LEU A 239 5.23 36.23 9.69
C LEU A 239 5.13 37.67 9.18
N LYS A 240 5.28 38.65 10.08
CA LYS A 240 5.14 40.08 9.77
C LYS A 240 6.47 40.78 9.64
N SER A 241 7.57 40.13 10.02
CA SER A 241 8.90 40.70 10.02
C SER A 241 9.95 39.68 9.57
N LEU A 242 11.15 40.18 9.26
CA LEU A 242 12.32 39.34 8.97
C LEU A 242 12.70 38.45 10.18
N ALA A 243 12.48 38.94 11.40
CA ALA A 243 12.72 38.18 12.62
C ALA A 243 11.76 36.98 12.72
N ASP A 244 10.48 37.16 12.35
CA ASP A 244 9.50 36.07 12.34
C ASP A 244 9.86 35.01 11.29
N LEU A 245 10.33 35.44 10.11
CA LEU A 245 10.83 34.53 9.08
C LEU A 245 12.04 33.74 9.59
N ASN A 246 13.01 34.37 10.26
CA ASN A 246 14.18 33.68 10.82
C ASN A 246 13.79 32.67 11.91
N ASN A 247 12.85 33.02 12.78
CA ASN A 247 12.32 32.09 13.79
C ASN A 247 11.62 30.89 13.15
N PHE A 248 10.93 31.12 12.03
CA PHE A 248 10.28 30.08 11.26
C PHE A 248 11.29 29.13 10.59
N LEU A 249 12.39 29.67 10.04
CA LEU A 249 13.45 28.85 9.45
C LEU A 249 14.17 28.00 10.51
N ALA A 250 14.47 28.58 11.67
CA ALA A 250 15.05 27.82 12.78
C ALA A 250 14.12 26.68 13.26
N LEU A 251 12.80 26.82 13.10
CA LEU A 251 11.84 25.75 13.38
C LEU A 251 11.92 24.62 12.35
N ILE A 252 12.16 24.94 11.07
CA ILE A 252 12.41 23.94 10.02
C ILE A 252 13.68 23.15 10.35
N ASP A 253 14.78 23.81 10.71
CA ASP A 253 16.05 23.16 11.08
C ASP A 253 15.86 22.20 12.28
N VAL A 254 15.04 22.58 13.27
CA VAL A 254 14.71 21.72 14.42
C VAL A 254 13.91 20.48 14.01
N ILE A 255 12.96 20.64 13.09
CA ILE A 255 12.17 19.52 12.55
C ILE A 255 13.09 18.58 11.77
N GLU A 256 14.02 19.12 10.97
CA GLU A 256 15.00 18.35 10.21
C GLU A 256 15.91 17.51 11.12
N ALA A 257 16.53 18.13 12.13
CA ALA A 257 17.39 17.42 13.07
C ALA A 257 16.64 16.32 13.86
N LYS A 258 15.33 16.47 14.07
CA LYS A 258 14.48 15.42 14.66
C LYS A 258 14.17 14.32 13.65
N TYR A 259 13.99 14.63 12.38
CA TYR A 259 13.82 13.65 11.30
C TYR A 259 15.08 12.81 11.08
N GLU A 260 16.27 13.41 11.09
CA GLU A 260 17.54 12.67 11.00
C GLU A 260 17.66 11.64 12.15
N LYS A 261 17.18 11.98 13.35
CA LYS A 261 17.13 10.99 14.45
C LYS A 261 16.14 9.86 14.20
N VAL A 262 15.04 10.10 13.48
CA VAL A 262 14.12 9.01 13.08
C VAL A 262 14.84 8.05 12.12
N GLU A 263 15.71 8.57 11.25
CA GLU A 263 16.50 7.78 10.29
C GLU A 263 17.37 6.72 10.98
N ASP A 264 17.96 7.06 12.12
CA ASP A 264 18.77 6.13 12.92
C ASP A 264 17.97 4.90 13.39
N PHE A 265 16.64 4.99 13.47
CA PHE A 265 15.74 3.92 13.91
C PHE A 265 15.06 3.15 12.76
N VAL A 266 15.15 3.63 11.51
CA VAL A 266 14.53 3.02 10.32
C VAL A 266 14.85 1.53 10.13
N PRO A 267 16.07 1.03 10.38
CA PRO A 267 16.38 -0.40 10.24
C PRO A 267 15.58 -1.32 11.18
N PHE A 268 14.98 -0.76 12.24
CA PHE A 268 14.35 -1.52 13.33
C PHE A 268 12.83 -1.25 13.47
N ALA A 269 12.33 -0.19 12.85
CA ALA A 269 10.99 0.35 13.08
C ALA A 269 9.91 -0.24 12.15
N GLY A 270 9.89 -1.56 11.92
CA GLY A 270 8.92 -2.19 11.00
C GLY A 270 7.44 -1.86 11.29
N GLN A 271 7.07 -1.63 12.57
CA GLN A 271 5.75 -1.14 12.98
C GLN A 271 5.73 0.38 13.27
N GLY A 272 6.84 0.95 13.79
CA GLY A 272 6.98 2.39 14.01
C GLY A 272 6.91 3.22 12.71
N MET A 273 7.30 2.63 11.58
CA MET A 273 7.20 3.26 10.26
C MET A 273 5.78 3.37 9.72
N PHE A 274 4.80 2.62 10.26
CA PHE A 274 3.39 2.90 9.95
C PHE A 274 2.97 4.27 10.50
N TYR A 275 3.42 4.58 11.71
CA TYR A 275 3.23 5.90 12.31
C TYR A 275 4.11 6.96 11.66
N ALA A 276 5.34 6.63 11.25
CA ALA A 276 6.22 7.53 10.50
C ALA A 276 5.71 7.83 9.08
N GLY A 277 5.03 6.88 8.41
CA GLY A 277 4.49 7.04 7.06
C GLY A 277 3.23 7.91 6.99
N ASP A 278 2.27 7.76 7.92
CA ASP A 278 1.16 8.71 8.09
C ASP A 278 1.71 10.11 8.44
N PHE A 279 2.80 10.14 9.20
CA PHE A 279 3.49 11.36 9.59
C PHE A 279 4.27 12.02 8.44
N GLU A 280 4.98 11.28 7.58
CA GLU A 280 5.64 11.79 6.36
C GLU A 280 4.61 12.29 5.34
N MET A 281 3.50 11.56 5.15
CA MET A 281 2.42 11.98 4.27
C MET A 281 1.79 13.30 4.73
N ARG A 282 1.52 13.44 6.03
CA ARG A 282 1.06 14.70 6.61
C ARG A 282 2.11 15.78 6.49
N THR A 283 3.38 15.47 6.75
CA THR A 283 4.50 16.42 6.61
C THR A 283 4.62 16.93 5.18
N HIS A 284 4.39 16.08 4.17
CA HIS A 284 4.52 16.48 2.80
C HIS A 284 3.38 17.38 2.35
N VAL A 285 2.13 17.00 2.62
CA VAL A 285 0.94 17.87 2.41
C VAL A 285 1.11 19.20 3.14
N PHE A 286 1.63 19.14 4.37
CA PHE A 286 1.95 20.30 5.20
C PHE A 286 2.99 21.22 4.52
N LEU A 287 4.15 20.71 4.10
CA LEU A 287 5.17 21.50 3.39
C LEU A 287 4.65 22.12 2.08
N THR A 288 3.76 21.41 1.39
CA THR A 288 3.19 21.81 0.10
C THR A 288 2.21 22.98 0.24
N ASP A 289 1.38 22.95 1.30
CA ASP A 289 0.48 24.03 1.69
C ASP A 289 1.24 25.24 2.22
N TYR A 290 2.33 25.02 2.96
CA TYR A 290 3.12 26.12 3.50
C TYR A 290 4.05 26.78 2.50
N GLY A 291 4.53 26.08 1.47
CA GLY A 291 5.22 26.75 0.36
C GLY A 291 4.36 27.88 -0.24
N ARG A 292 3.04 27.70 -0.33
CA ARG A 292 2.11 28.74 -0.81
C ARG A 292 2.00 29.92 0.17
N GLU A 293 1.90 29.67 1.48
CA GLU A 293 1.75 30.74 2.47
C GLU A 293 3.07 31.49 2.73
N ILE A 294 4.21 30.78 2.69
CA ILE A 294 5.55 31.38 2.70
C ILE A 294 5.68 32.30 1.51
N LYS A 295 5.36 31.84 0.29
CA LYS A 295 5.41 32.69 -0.91
C LYS A 295 4.54 33.95 -0.79
N ARG A 296 3.29 33.82 -0.34
CA ARG A 296 2.39 34.98 -0.13
C ARG A 296 2.90 35.96 0.91
N THR A 297 3.47 35.45 1.99
CA THR A 297 4.07 36.27 3.05
C THR A 297 5.26 37.05 2.54
N VAL A 298 6.08 36.40 1.73
CA VAL A 298 7.25 37.00 1.10
C VAL A 298 6.85 38.09 0.12
N ASP A 299 5.85 37.84 -0.72
CA ASP A 299 5.36 38.83 -1.66
C ASP A 299 4.88 40.07 -0.91
N ARG A 300 4.21 39.88 0.25
CA ARG A 300 3.81 40.97 1.16
C ARG A 300 5.02 41.70 1.75
N LEU A 301 5.98 40.98 2.33
CA LEU A 301 7.16 41.60 2.96
C LEU A 301 8.02 42.33 1.93
N SER A 302 8.28 41.71 0.77
CA SER A 302 9.06 42.32 -0.33
C SER A 302 8.42 43.60 -0.86
N SER A 303 7.09 43.73 -0.78
CA SER A 303 6.36 44.95 -1.14
C SER A 303 6.40 46.05 -0.07
N ALA A 304 6.69 45.70 1.19
CA ALA A 304 6.69 46.59 2.34
C ALA A 304 8.09 46.97 2.84
N SER A 305 9.14 46.31 2.32
CA SER A 305 10.53 46.44 2.75
C SER A 305 11.34 47.40 1.87
N THR A 306 12.46 47.89 2.40
CA THR A 306 13.45 48.60 1.58
C THR A 306 14.06 47.67 0.52
N PRO A 307 14.60 48.18 -0.60
CA PRO A 307 15.17 47.35 -1.66
C PRO A 307 16.26 46.37 -1.18
N ASN A 308 17.04 46.75 -0.16
CA ASN A 308 18.08 45.89 0.42
C ASN A 308 17.49 44.76 1.27
N GLU A 309 16.48 45.04 2.08
CA GLU A 309 15.77 44.02 2.87
C GLU A 309 15.00 43.04 1.97
N ALA A 310 14.35 43.55 0.92
CA ALA A 310 13.67 42.72 -0.07
C ALA A 310 14.65 41.77 -0.78
N ARG A 311 15.88 42.24 -1.08
CA ARG A 311 16.94 41.41 -1.64
C ARG A 311 17.41 40.35 -0.65
N GLU A 312 17.63 40.68 0.61
CA GLU A 312 18.04 39.71 1.64
C GLU A 312 16.96 38.64 1.87
N ILE A 313 15.69 39.04 1.95
CA ILE A 313 14.53 38.14 2.06
C ILE A 313 14.54 37.17 0.87
N LYS A 314 14.68 37.69 -0.35
CA LYS A 314 14.71 36.89 -1.57
C LYS A 314 15.89 35.91 -1.62
N GLU A 315 17.10 36.34 -1.26
CA GLU A 315 18.29 35.48 -1.24
C GLU A 315 18.15 34.35 -0.21
N ARG A 316 17.62 34.65 0.99
CA ARG A 316 17.33 33.63 2.01
C ARG A 316 16.24 32.66 1.58
N LEU A 317 15.21 33.12 0.87
CA LEU A 317 14.18 32.24 0.32
C LEU A 317 14.68 31.35 -0.78
N VAL A 318 15.51 31.87 -1.68
CA VAL A 318 16.16 31.03 -2.67
C VAL A 318 16.95 29.95 -1.98
N LYS A 319 17.63 30.27 -0.86
CA LYS A 319 18.29 29.26 -0.03
C LYS A 319 17.28 28.26 0.55
N VAL A 320 16.20 28.70 1.19
CA VAL A 320 15.18 27.81 1.80
C VAL A 320 14.48 26.94 0.77
N TYR A 321 14.13 27.50 -0.38
CA TYR A 321 13.56 26.75 -1.49
C TYR A 321 14.58 25.78 -2.07
N LYS A 322 15.85 26.17 -2.20
CA LYS A 322 16.92 25.30 -2.67
C LYS A 322 17.18 24.17 -1.68
N ASP A 323 17.22 24.46 -0.39
CA ASP A 323 17.38 23.48 0.68
C ASP A 323 16.17 22.53 0.63
N LEU A 324 14.93 23.04 0.62
CA LEU A 324 13.70 22.23 0.43
C LEU A 324 13.72 21.41 -0.87
N ASP A 325 14.23 21.94 -1.97
CA ASP A 325 14.36 21.29 -3.28
C ASP A 325 15.53 20.30 -3.33
N GLU A 326 16.52 20.39 -2.44
CA GLU A 326 17.55 19.37 -2.20
C GLU A 326 17.03 18.28 -1.23
N HIS A 327 16.15 18.65 -0.30
CA HIS A 327 15.50 17.73 0.63
C HIS A 327 14.36 16.94 -0.02
N LEU A 328 13.63 17.51 -0.97
CA LEU A 328 12.55 16.84 -1.70
C LEU A 328 13.04 15.56 -2.40
N PRO A 329 14.15 15.57 -3.15
CA PRO A 329 14.79 14.37 -3.71
C PRO A 329 15.32 13.41 -2.65
N ARG A 330 15.68 13.90 -1.46
CA ARG A 330 16.17 13.06 -0.35
C ARG A 330 15.01 12.36 0.34
N ALA A 331 13.94 13.08 0.67
CA ALA A 331 12.66 12.57 1.12
C ALA A 331 12.08 11.61 0.07
N GLU A 332 12.12 11.97 -1.22
CA GLU A 332 11.76 11.09 -2.34
C GLU A 332 12.66 9.86 -2.40
N ARG A 333 13.98 9.97 -2.17
CA ARG A 333 14.88 8.81 -2.14
C ARG A 333 14.60 7.92 -0.93
N TYR A 334 14.35 8.48 0.25
CA TYR A 334 13.93 7.75 1.45
C TYR A 334 12.57 7.11 1.25
N TYR A 335 11.69 7.78 0.54
CA TYR A 335 10.39 7.28 0.14
C TYR A 335 10.52 6.15 -0.87
N GLN A 336 11.38 6.27 -1.86
CA GLN A 336 11.73 5.24 -2.85
C GLN A 336 12.44 4.04 -2.20
N ASP A 337 13.30 4.27 -1.22
CA ASP A 337 14.00 3.21 -0.49
C ASP A 337 13.09 2.56 0.56
N SER A 338 12.14 3.30 1.13
CA SER A 338 11.00 2.79 1.92
C SER A 338 10.04 1.99 1.04
N LEU A 339 9.78 2.43 -0.20
CA LEU A 339 9.00 1.73 -1.22
C LEU A 339 9.69 0.44 -1.67
N LYS A 340 11.03 0.42 -1.78
CA LYS A 340 11.83 -0.77 -2.09
C LYS A 340 11.94 -1.75 -0.92
N SER A 341 11.91 -1.25 0.32
CA SER A 341 11.99 -2.08 1.51
C SER A 341 10.62 -2.61 1.94
N TYR A 342 9.52 -1.84 1.82
CA TYR A 342 8.15 -2.24 2.17
C TYR A 342 7.00 -1.47 1.45
N ARG A 343 6.07 -2.23 0.84
CA ARG A 343 4.62 -2.27 1.13
C ARG A 343 3.65 -1.08 1.05
N TRP A 344 3.94 0.04 0.39
CA TRP A 344 2.88 1.06 0.21
C TRP A 344 2.75 1.50 -1.23
N HIS A 345 2.06 0.70 -2.04
CA HIS A 345 1.86 1.00 -3.46
C HIS A 345 1.02 2.28 -3.70
N GLY A 346 0.29 2.77 -2.67
CA GLY A 346 -0.43 4.05 -2.72
C GLY A 346 0.53 5.25 -2.64
N LEU A 347 1.77 4.98 -2.22
CA LEU A 347 2.85 5.95 -2.15
C LEU A 347 3.46 6.22 -3.54
N TYR A 348 3.64 5.23 -4.44
CA TYR A 348 4.01 5.55 -5.84
C TYR A 348 3.00 6.49 -6.51
N TRP A 349 1.72 6.28 -6.21
CA TRP A 349 0.65 7.17 -6.65
C TRP A 349 0.75 8.55 -5.99
N THR A 350 0.93 8.64 -4.67
CA THR A 350 1.07 9.93 -3.96
C THR A 350 2.32 10.71 -4.38
N LEU A 351 3.45 10.03 -4.59
CA LEU A 351 4.66 10.63 -5.13
C LEU A 351 4.45 11.15 -6.55
N GLY A 352 3.79 10.35 -7.41
CA GLY A 352 3.41 10.81 -8.75
C GLY A 352 2.56 12.08 -8.70
N LEU A 353 1.61 12.18 -7.75
CA LEU A 353 0.79 13.38 -7.54
C LEU A 353 1.57 14.58 -7.06
N VAL A 354 2.51 14.38 -6.13
CA VAL A 354 3.39 15.44 -5.64
C VAL A 354 4.30 15.94 -6.75
N GLN A 355 5.02 15.04 -7.43
CA GLN A 355 5.89 15.38 -8.55
C GLN A 355 5.10 16.11 -9.64
N TRP A 356 3.86 15.69 -9.88
CA TRP A 356 2.94 16.34 -10.80
C TRP A 356 2.53 17.74 -10.34
N GLU A 357 2.10 17.92 -9.09
CA GLU A 357 1.74 19.24 -8.57
C GLU A 357 2.93 20.21 -8.61
N LEU A 358 4.12 19.73 -8.28
CA LEU A 358 5.37 20.49 -8.43
C LEU A 358 5.63 20.84 -9.89
N SER A 359 5.32 19.93 -10.82
CA SER A 359 5.50 20.18 -12.25
C SER A 359 4.63 21.33 -12.77
N MET A 360 3.42 21.47 -12.22
CA MET A 360 2.43 22.49 -12.59
C MET A 360 2.72 23.88 -12.00
N ARG A 361 3.70 24.02 -11.09
CA ARG A 361 4.01 25.31 -10.41
C ARG A 361 4.79 26.31 -11.27
N GLY A 362 5.03 26.00 -12.54
CA GLY A 362 5.72 26.86 -13.51
C GLY A 362 7.24 26.86 -13.29
N GLY A 363 7.98 26.33 -14.26
CA GLY A 363 9.46 26.22 -14.21
C GLY A 363 9.99 24.81 -13.89
N ALA A 364 9.12 23.81 -13.79
CA ALA A 364 9.58 22.44 -13.63
C ALA A 364 10.19 21.89 -14.92
N SER A 365 11.25 21.10 -14.76
CA SER A 365 11.87 20.43 -15.89
C SER A 365 10.95 19.35 -16.46
N SER A 366 11.03 19.10 -17.77
CA SER A 366 10.33 17.97 -18.42
C SER A 366 10.58 16.64 -17.71
N LYS A 367 11.77 16.46 -17.11
CA LYS A 367 12.11 15.26 -16.33
C LYS A 367 11.22 15.05 -15.11
N LEU A 368 10.74 16.11 -14.45
CA LEU A 368 9.85 15.97 -13.30
C LEU A 368 8.45 15.53 -13.74
N VAL A 369 7.99 16.03 -14.90
CA VAL A 369 6.75 15.60 -15.54
C VAL A 369 6.85 14.12 -15.97
N ASP A 370 7.97 13.73 -16.57
CA ASP A 370 8.21 12.35 -17.00
C ASP A 370 8.31 11.40 -15.79
N SER A 371 8.99 11.81 -14.71
CA SER A 371 9.08 11.06 -13.45
C SER A 371 7.71 10.91 -12.77
N ALA A 372 6.91 11.98 -12.78
CA ALA A 372 5.53 11.94 -12.29
C ALA A 372 4.69 10.95 -13.11
N ARG A 373 4.80 10.98 -14.44
CA ARG A 373 4.12 10.03 -15.33
C ARG A 373 4.57 8.60 -15.10
N GLU A 374 5.87 8.34 -14.97
CA GLU A 374 6.40 7.01 -14.68
C GLU A 374 5.94 6.48 -13.32
N SER A 375 5.90 7.33 -12.30
CA SER A 375 5.41 6.98 -10.96
C SER A 375 3.90 6.71 -10.96
N LEU A 376 3.13 7.52 -11.68
CA LEU A 376 1.69 7.30 -11.90
C LEU A 376 1.43 6.05 -12.74
N GLU A 377 2.25 5.75 -13.75
CA GLU A 377 2.12 4.55 -14.59
C GLU A 377 2.51 3.27 -13.84
N THR A 378 3.52 3.35 -12.98
CA THR A 378 3.88 2.27 -12.06
C THR A 378 2.75 2.05 -11.06
N GLY A 379 2.20 3.12 -10.49
CA GLY A 379 0.97 3.07 -9.70
C GLY A 379 -0.20 2.47 -10.48
N ARG A 380 -0.28 2.72 -11.79
CA ARG A 380 -1.34 2.25 -12.70
C ARG A 380 -1.37 0.75 -12.87
N ARG A 381 -0.19 0.11 -12.93
CA ARG A 381 -0.07 -1.35 -13.02
C ARG A 381 -0.48 -2.04 -11.73
N ILE A 382 -0.38 -1.35 -10.59
CA ILE A 382 -0.50 -1.95 -9.26
C ILE A 382 -1.87 -1.73 -8.63
N PHE A 383 -2.52 -0.57 -8.86
CA PHE A 383 -3.85 -0.26 -8.34
C PHE A 383 -4.84 0.13 -9.44
N PRO A 384 -5.73 -0.78 -9.87
CA PRO A 384 -6.89 -0.44 -10.68
C PRO A 384 -8.06 0.09 -9.81
N ASN A 385 -7.80 1.01 -8.86
CA ASN A 385 -8.85 1.60 -8.03
C ASN A 385 -9.58 2.74 -8.79
N GLU A 386 -10.86 2.88 -8.49
CA GLU A 386 -11.80 3.91 -8.92
C GLU A 386 -11.37 5.33 -8.53
N ASP A 387 -10.89 5.55 -7.30
CA ASP A 387 -10.40 6.86 -6.83
C ASP A 387 -9.23 7.40 -7.67
N ARG A 388 -8.49 6.51 -8.32
CA ARG A 388 -7.36 6.85 -9.19
C ARG A 388 -7.82 7.38 -10.54
N PHE A 389 -8.88 6.81 -11.13
CA PHE A 389 -9.44 7.31 -12.40
C PHE A 389 -9.92 8.75 -12.26
N PHE A 390 -10.54 9.08 -11.12
CA PHE A 390 -10.94 10.46 -10.83
C PHE A 390 -9.77 11.43 -10.94
N LEU A 391 -8.64 11.07 -10.32
CA LEU A 391 -7.51 11.98 -10.20
C LEU A 391 -6.67 12.06 -11.48
N GLU A 392 -6.49 10.95 -12.20
CA GLU A 392 -5.87 10.97 -13.53
C GLU A 392 -6.71 11.79 -14.51
N LEU A 393 -8.04 11.68 -14.44
CA LEU A 393 -8.93 12.50 -15.24
C LEU A 393 -8.81 13.98 -14.87
N ASP A 394 -8.82 14.33 -13.58
CA ASP A 394 -8.61 15.71 -13.12
C ASP A 394 -7.24 16.26 -13.58
N ILE A 395 -6.21 15.43 -13.57
CA ILE A 395 -4.89 15.77 -14.07
C ILE A 395 -4.92 16.07 -15.57
N ALA A 396 -5.43 15.15 -16.39
CA ALA A 396 -5.50 15.29 -17.85
C ALA A 396 -6.29 16.55 -18.24
N LEU A 397 -7.40 16.83 -17.54
CA LEU A 397 -8.19 18.04 -17.72
C LEU A 397 -7.39 19.31 -17.37
N ARG A 398 -6.59 19.30 -16.29
CA ARG A 398 -5.76 20.45 -15.88
C ARG A 398 -4.62 20.78 -16.85
N VAL A 399 -4.07 19.78 -17.54
CA VAL A 399 -3.06 20.03 -18.59
C VAL A 399 -3.67 20.34 -19.96
N GLY A 400 -5.01 20.31 -20.07
CA GLY A 400 -5.70 20.52 -21.33
C GLY A 400 -5.55 19.35 -22.31
N ASP A 401 -5.18 18.16 -21.83
CA ASP A 401 -5.16 16.94 -22.66
C ASP A 401 -6.54 16.30 -22.68
N ALA A 402 -7.44 16.92 -23.45
CA ALA A 402 -8.83 16.46 -23.57
C ALA A 402 -8.92 15.03 -24.13
N SER A 403 -7.96 14.59 -24.96
CA SER A 403 -7.96 13.24 -25.53
C SER A 403 -7.63 12.18 -24.48
N GLU A 404 -6.59 12.40 -23.65
CA GLU A 404 -6.26 11.52 -22.54
C GLU A 404 -7.40 11.47 -21.52
N ALA A 405 -7.98 12.63 -21.20
CA ALA A 405 -9.13 12.73 -20.31
C ALA A 405 -10.32 11.89 -20.82
N VAL A 406 -10.67 11.98 -22.11
CA VAL A 406 -11.76 11.15 -22.66
C VAL A 406 -11.42 9.67 -22.65
N GLY A 407 -10.17 9.28 -22.92
CA GLY A 407 -9.73 7.90 -22.80
C GLY A 407 -9.95 7.34 -21.40
N LEU A 408 -9.55 8.10 -20.37
CA LEU A 408 -9.71 7.75 -18.96
C LEU A 408 -11.18 7.69 -18.53
N ALA A 409 -11.98 8.68 -18.95
CA ALA A 409 -13.42 8.70 -18.67
C ALA A 409 -14.13 7.51 -19.33
N THR A 410 -13.77 7.17 -20.57
CA THR A 410 -14.35 6.04 -21.30
C THR A 410 -14.00 4.70 -20.67
N GLU A 411 -12.77 4.54 -20.21
CA GLU A 411 -12.37 3.35 -19.47
C GLU A 411 -13.10 3.25 -18.12
N LEU A 412 -13.20 4.35 -17.37
CA LEU A 412 -13.93 4.38 -16.10
C LEU A 412 -15.42 4.07 -16.32
N MET A 413 -16.04 4.64 -17.36
CA MET A 413 -17.41 4.32 -17.76
C MET A 413 -17.61 2.82 -18.01
N ARG A 414 -16.65 2.16 -18.67
CA ARG A 414 -16.74 0.72 -18.95
C ARG A 414 -16.64 -0.11 -17.67
N ARG A 415 -15.88 0.35 -16.67
CA ARG A 415 -15.64 -0.37 -15.41
C ARG A 415 -16.71 -0.11 -14.35
N ASN A 416 -17.03 1.16 -14.09
CA ASN A 416 -18.01 1.60 -13.10
C ASN A 416 -18.63 2.97 -13.49
N PRO A 417 -19.78 2.98 -14.21
CA PRO A 417 -20.49 4.21 -14.56
C PRO A 417 -20.90 5.05 -13.34
N GLY A 418 -21.33 4.40 -12.26
CA GLY A 418 -21.85 5.07 -11.07
C GLY A 418 -20.79 5.97 -10.43
N LEU A 419 -19.53 5.52 -10.37
CA LEU A 419 -18.45 6.36 -9.86
C LEU A 419 -18.26 7.64 -10.69
N LEU A 420 -18.30 7.54 -12.02
CA LEU A 420 -18.13 8.70 -12.89
C LEU A 420 -19.22 9.75 -12.61
N ILE A 421 -20.46 9.29 -12.47
CA ILE A 421 -21.63 10.15 -12.25
C ILE A 421 -21.63 10.73 -10.83
N ASP A 422 -21.46 9.89 -9.82
CA ASP A 422 -21.70 10.27 -8.43
C ASP A 422 -20.50 11.00 -7.80
N GLN A 423 -19.28 10.75 -8.29
CA GLN A 423 -18.07 11.28 -7.65
C GLN A 423 -17.23 12.16 -8.57
N VAL A 424 -17.14 11.80 -9.86
CA VAL A 424 -16.18 12.42 -10.75
C VAL A 424 -16.73 13.70 -11.38
N PHE A 425 -17.88 13.61 -12.04
CA PHE A 425 -18.53 14.75 -12.67
C PHE A 425 -18.87 15.91 -11.72
N PRO A 426 -19.40 15.69 -10.49
CA PRO A 426 -19.68 16.78 -9.56
C PRO A 426 -18.42 17.58 -9.19
N LYS A 427 -17.32 16.88 -8.88
CA LYS A 427 -16.05 17.53 -8.53
C LYS A 427 -15.39 18.23 -9.71
N ILE A 428 -15.54 17.69 -10.92
CA ILE A 428 -15.06 18.35 -12.14
C ILE A 428 -15.89 19.62 -12.42
N ALA A 429 -17.22 19.54 -12.27
CA ALA A 429 -18.12 20.67 -12.47
C ALA A 429 -17.80 21.83 -11.51
N GLU A 430 -17.61 21.55 -10.22
CA GLU A 430 -17.25 22.53 -9.18
C GLU A 430 -15.97 23.32 -9.54
N ARG A 431 -15.00 22.65 -10.16
CA ARG A 431 -13.68 23.24 -10.48
C ARG A 431 -13.65 23.97 -11.82
N SER A 432 -14.45 23.49 -12.77
CA SER A 432 -14.36 23.87 -14.17
C SER A 432 -15.39 24.91 -14.56
N VAL A 433 -16.45 25.09 -13.77
CA VAL A 433 -17.39 26.18 -14.00
C VAL A 433 -17.04 27.34 -13.08
N ARG A 434 -16.50 28.41 -13.66
CA ARG A 434 -16.01 29.58 -12.91
C ARG A 434 -16.84 30.80 -13.23
N ARG A 435 -17.10 31.61 -12.20
CA ARG A 435 -17.67 32.94 -12.41
C ARG A 435 -16.62 33.85 -13.03
N ASP A 436 -16.87 34.29 -14.26
CA ASP A 436 -16.09 35.32 -14.92
C ASP A 436 -16.11 36.58 -14.06
N ARG A 437 -14.94 37.08 -13.68
CA ARG A 437 -14.81 38.20 -12.74
C ARG A 437 -15.29 39.53 -13.33
N ILE A 438 -15.34 39.64 -14.66
CA ILE A 438 -15.70 40.87 -15.36
C ILE A 438 -17.19 40.85 -15.65
N THR A 439 -17.71 39.75 -16.19
CA THR A 439 -19.11 39.67 -16.62
C THR A 439 -20.05 39.14 -15.54
N GLY A 440 -19.50 38.50 -14.50
CA GLY A 440 -20.27 37.84 -13.45
C GLY A 440 -20.98 36.56 -13.90
N GLN A 441 -20.81 36.17 -15.17
CA GLN A 441 -21.42 34.98 -15.76
C GLN A 441 -20.59 33.73 -15.44
N MET A 442 -21.25 32.61 -15.25
CA MET A 442 -20.56 31.32 -15.17
C MET A 442 -20.02 30.94 -16.54
N ARG A 443 -18.77 30.48 -16.61
CA ARG A 443 -18.11 30.01 -17.83
C ARG A 443 -17.45 28.67 -17.56
N LEU A 444 -17.61 27.74 -18.49
CA LEU A 444 -16.88 26.49 -18.50
C LEU A 444 -15.42 26.74 -18.89
N ASP A 445 -14.50 26.02 -18.25
CA ASP A 445 -13.11 25.96 -18.66
C ASP A 445 -13.01 25.42 -20.11
N PRO A 446 -12.25 26.06 -21.01
CA PRO A 446 -12.10 25.60 -22.40
C PRO A 446 -11.66 24.13 -22.52
N ALA A 447 -10.79 23.65 -21.61
CA ALA A 447 -10.36 22.26 -21.60
C ALA A 447 -11.52 21.28 -21.32
N MET A 448 -12.49 21.72 -20.51
CA MET A 448 -13.70 20.94 -20.26
C MET A 448 -14.69 20.98 -21.41
N GLU A 449 -14.79 22.10 -22.11
CA GLU A 449 -15.60 22.19 -23.32
C GLU A 449 -15.06 21.22 -24.39
N ASP A 450 -13.74 21.17 -24.57
CA ASP A 450 -13.08 20.24 -25.49
C ASP A 450 -13.21 18.78 -25.03
N PHE A 451 -13.11 18.50 -23.73
CA PHE A 451 -13.40 17.18 -23.17
C PHE A 451 -14.82 16.72 -23.51
N PHE A 452 -15.85 17.54 -23.29
CA PHE A 452 -17.23 17.16 -23.62
C PHE A 452 -17.48 17.05 -25.12
N LYS A 453 -16.84 17.89 -25.96
CA LYS A 453 -16.89 17.75 -27.42
C LYS A 453 -16.42 16.38 -27.90
N ILE A 454 -15.41 15.81 -27.24
CA ILE A 454 -14.83 14.51 -27.59
C ILE A 454 -15.60 13.35 -26.93
N LEU A 455 -16.07 13.53 -25.67
CA LEU A 455 -16.76 12.49 -24.90
C LEU A 455 -18.17 12.22 -25.40
N LEU A 456 -18.97 13.28 -25.59
CA LEU A 456 -20.41 13.17 -25.85
C LEU A 456 -20.78 12.38 -27.11
N PRO A 457 -20.04 12.44 -28.24
CA PRO A 457 -20.30 11.59 -29.41
C PRO A 457 -20.10 10.10 -29.15
N GLN A 458 -19.33 9.74 -28.12
CA GLN A 458 -19.00 8.36 -27.79
C GLN A 458 -20.02 7.74 -26.82
N LEU A 459 -20.88 8.56 -26.22
CA LEU A 459 -21.97 8.09 -25.37
C LEU A 459 -23.11 7.55 -26.24
N GLY A 460 -23.40 6.25 -26.11
CA GLY A 460 -24.58 5.63 -26.68
C GLY A 460 -25.87 6.05 -25.95
N SER A 461 -27.02 5.71 -26.53
CA SER A 461 -28.34 5.97 -25.91
C SER A 461 -28.55 5.17 -24.62
N ASP A 462 -27.74 4.14 -24.38
CA ASP A 462 -27.73 3.32 -23.16
C ASP A 462 -27.14 4.03 -21.92
N ARG A 463 -26.61 5.25 -22.07
CA ARG A 463 -25.89 5.99 -21.02
C ARG A 463 -26.54 7.36 -20.71
N MET A 464 -27.85 7.36 -20.54
CA MET A 464 -28.63 8.59 -20.29
C MET A 464 -28.32 9.30 -18.99
N ASP A 465 -27.98 8.55 -17.96
CA ASP A 465 -27.48 9.08 -16.70
C ASP A 465 -26.23 9.97 -16.88
N VAL A 466 -25.23 9.49 -17.63
CA VAL A 466 -24.00 10.24 -17.94
C VAL A 466 -24.29 11.45 -18.83
N LEU A 467 -25.11 11.29 -19.87
CA LEU A 467 -25.46 12.37 -20.79
C LEU A 467 -26.19 13.50 -20.07
N LEU A 468 -27.14 13.18 -19.21
CA LEU A 468 -27.92 14.18 -18.48
C LEU A 468 -27.04 15.01 -17.54
N TYR A 469 -26.08 14.39 -16.88
CA TYR A 469 -25.10 15.11 -16.06
C TYR A 469 -24.21 16.02 -16.90
N ALA A 470 -23.67 15.51 -18.00
CA ALA A 470 -22.81 16.28 -18.89
C ALA A 470 -23.53 17.51 -19.48
N LEU A 471 -24.78 17.34 -19.93
CA LEU A 471 -25.61 18.44 -20.42
C LEU A 471 -25.89 19.49 -19.34
N THR A 472 -26.07 19.07 -18.09
CA THR A 472 -26.26 19.99 -16.95
C THR A 472 -25.00 20.84 -16.71
N ILE A 473 -23.81 20.24 -16.79
CA ILE A 473 -22.55 20.96 -16.63
C ILE A 473 -22.33 21.96 -17.78
N LEU A 474 -22.64 21.56 -19.02
CA LEU A 474 -22.52 22.43 -20.20
C LEU A 474 -23.48 23.63 -20.13
N ASP A 475 -24.73 23.40 -19.73
CA ASP A 475 -25.72 24.48 -19.58
C ASP A 475 -25.28 25.48 -18.50
N TYR A 476 -24.85 24.97 -17.34
CA TYR A 476 -24.34 25.80 -16.24
C TYR A 476 -23.08 26.59 -16.62
N GLY A 477 -22.23 26.01 -17.47
CA GLY A 477 -21.04 26.64 -18.02
C GLY A 477 -21.29 27.65 -19.16
N ASN A 478 -22.55 28.00 -19.46
CA ASN A 478 -22.96 28.81 -20.62
C ASN A 478 -22.46 28.26 -21.97
N SER A 479 -22.28 26.94 -22.09
CA SER A 479 -21.95 26.24 -23.34
C SER A 479 -23.24 25.76 -24.04
N GLU A 480 -24.21 26.66 -24.17
CA GLU A 480 -25.59 26.37 -24.58
C GLU A 480 -25.67 25.77 -25.98
N ASP A 481 -24.88 26.27 -26.93
CA ASP A 481 -24.84 25.75 -28.31
C ASP A 481 -24.36 24.30 -28.35
N LEU A 482 -23.39 23.96 -27.50
CA LEU A 482 -22.87 22.60 -27.38
C LEU A 482 -23.92 21.68 -26.74
N ALA A 483 -24.55 22.11 -25.65
CA ALA A 483 -25.61 21.37 -25.00
C ALA A 483 -26.80 21.11 -25.95
N LYS A 484 -27.23 22.12 -26.71
CA LYS A 484 -28.31 22.01 -27.70
C LYS A 484 -27.97 21.09 -28.86
N ALA A 485 -26.75 21.18 -29.39
CA ALA A 485 -26.29 20.33 -30.47
C ALA A 485 -26.34 18.84 -30.07
N TYR A 486 -25.87 18.52 -28.85
CA TYR A 486 -25.92 17.15 -28.35
C TYR A 486 -27.31 16.69 -27.93
N ALA A 487 -28.10 17.54 -27.27
CA ALA A 487 -29.49 17.25 -26.95
C ALA A 487 -30.30 16.88 -28.20
N THR A 488 -30.10 17.61 -29.30
CA THR A 488 -30.78 17.35 -30.57
C THR A 488 -30.35 16.01 -31.17
N LYS A 489 -29.04 15.72 -31.19
CA LYS A 489 -28.51 14.45 -31.70
C LYS A 489 -28.90 13.24 -30.84
N ALA A 490 -28.97 13.42 -29.52
CA ALA A 490 -29.37 12.35 -28.60
C ALA A 490 -30.83 11.95 -28.81
N LYS A 491 -31.73 12.91 -29.04
CA LYS A 491 -33.17 12.67 -29.29
C LYS A 491 -33.45 11.75 -30.47
N GLU A 492 -32.57 11.71 -31.47
CA GLU A 492 -32.71 10.79 -32.62
C GLU A 492 -32.70 9.32 -32.19
N ASN A 493 -32.11 9.01 -31.03
CA ASN A 493 -31.93 7.66 -30.50
C ASN A 493 -32.67 7.40 -29.18
N LEU A 494 -33.52 8.33 -28.73
CA LEU A 494 -34.22 8.26 -27.44
C LEU A 494 -35.69 7.89 -27.59
N SER A 495 -36.26 7.29 -26.53
CA SER A 495 -37.70 7.11 -26.46
C SER A 495 -38.42 8.48 -26.41
N PRO A 496 -39.70 8.55 -26.82
CA PRO A 496 -40.47 9.79 -26.75
C PRO A 496 -40.49 10.42 -25.34
N LEU A 497 -40.48 9.60 -24.28
CA LEU A 497 -40.48 10.07 -22.90
C LEU A 497 -39.14 10.73 -22.51
N GLU A 498 -38.03 10.13 -22.91
CA GLU A 498 -36.68 10.66 -22.68
C GLU A 498 -36.42 11.93 -23.50
N SER A 499 -36.94 11.99 -24.73
CA SER A 499 -36.89 13.22 -25.55
C SER A 499 -37.58 14.39 -24.85
N VAL A 500 -38.76 14.16 -24.25
CA VAL A 500 -39.50 15.19 -23.50
C VAL A 500 -38.70 15.65 -22.28
N PHE A 501 -37.98 14.74 -21.62
CA PHE A 501 -37.13 15.09 -20.47
C PHE A 501 -35.95 15.98 -20.88
N ILE A 502 -35.28 15.66 -22.00
CA ILE A 502 -34.21 16.52 -22.55
C ILE A 502 -34.76 17.88 -22.99
N ASP A 503 -35.94 17.91 -23.63
CA ASP A 503 -36.63 19.15 -24.01
C ASP A 503 -36.93 20.04 -22.80
N TYR A 504 -37.38 19.44 -21.70
CA TYR A 504 -37.69 20.17 -20.48
C TYR A 504 -36.42 20.71 -19.81
N ARG A 505 -35.38 19.87 -19.69
CA ARG A 505 -34.17 20.17 -18.90
C ARG A 505 -33.16 21.07 -19.60
N VAL A 506 -33.01 20.98 -20.92
CA VAL A 506 -31.96 21.70 -21.68
C VAL A 506 -32.52 22.92 -22.43
N LEU A 507 -33.81 22.93 -22.76
CA LEU A 507 -34.37 23.94 -23.68
C LEU A 507 -35.39 24.90 -23.04
N LYS A 508 -35.92 24.61 -21.83
CA LYS A 508 -37.02 25.39 -21.26
C LYS A 508 -36.80 26.03 -19.88
N ASP A 509 -36.05 25.42 -18.97
CA ASP A 509 -35.87 25.94 -17.60
C ASP A 509 -34.39 25.99 -17.20
N ARG A 510 -33.82 27.20 -17.00
CA ARG A 510 -32.48 27.39 -16.40
C ARG A 510 -32.61 27.30 -14.88
N LYS A 511 -31.82 26.45 -14.23
CA LYS A 511 -31.79 26.34 -12.75
C LYS A 511 -30.42 26.72 -12.18
N ASP A 512 -30.44 27.21 -10.94
CA ASP A 512 -29.27 27.56 -10.14
C ASP A 512 -28.59 26.30 -9.55
N LEU A 513 -27.33 26.42 -9.09
CA LEU A 513 -26.50 25.28 -8.63
C LEU A 513 -27.02 24.58 -7.36
N GLU A 514 -27.89 25.23 -6.58
CA GLU A 514 -28.54 24.66 -5.38
C GLU A 514 -29.76 23.78 -5.71
N ASP A 515 -30.29 23.86 -6.94
CA ASP A 515 -31.41 23.03 -7.42
C ASP A 515 -30.96 21.68 -8.01
N LEU A 516 -29.64 21.48 -8.10
CA LEU A 516 -28.92 20.35 -8.71
C LEU A 516 -28.65 19.27 -7.64
#